data_AF-A0A2N0QZQ7-F1
#
_entry.id   AF-A0A2N0QZQ7-F1
#
_cell.length_a   1.000
_cell.length_b   1.000
_cell.length_c   1.000
_cell.angle_alpha   90.00
_cell.angle_beta   90.00
_cell.angle_gamma   90.00
#
_symmetry.space_group_name_H-M   'P 1'
#
loop_
_entity.id
_entity.type
_entity.pdbx_description
1 polymer ?
#
loop_
_entity_poly.entity_id
_entity_poly.type
_entity_poly.pdbx_seq_one_letter_code
_entity_poly.pdbx_strand_id
1 'polypeptide(L)'
;MSSNATNIERRNDNNKNNKICFNCKRPRHYARDCRAPRTPRTSRKVKSKPLTTRSQNTRISKRTRVFKHKETKSKKKVAWSEKDDRYRQEIIKYARTYANAEQEVFSIPGTSVIEDVQYAISLLNEQYKAETWPDQFKPKYDLSLTEEALVAGRNLIEFSNLTAKLHQELNYDPYWAINETSRILSKIRGVAYDDDDLEWYDLGERDNSIEVDNK
;
A
#
# COMPACT_ATOMS: atom_id res chain seq x y z
N MET A 1 -44.56 5.49 -27.59
CA MET A 1 -43.89 4.33 -28.21
C MET A 1 -43.00 4.87 -29.30
N SER A 2 -41.69 4.89 -29.10
CA SER A 2 -40.73 5.37 -30.10
C SER A 2 -39.55 4.41 -30.13
N SER A 3 -39.42 3.74 -31.27
CA SER A 3 -38.42 2.74 -31.59
C SER A 3 -37.06 3.42 -31.79
N ASN A 4 -36.00 2.89 -31.19
CA ASN A 4 -34.64 3.18 -31.64
C ASN A 4 -33.83 1.87 -31.66
N ALA A 5 -33.70 1.34 -32.88
CA ALA A 5 -32.83 0.22 -33.19
C ALA A 5 -31.39 0.70 -33.37
N THR A 6 -30.48 -0.06 -32.75
CA THR A 6 -29.14 -0.45 -33.23
C THR A 6 -28.21 0.62 -33.81
N ASN A 7 -27.13 0.90 -33.07
CA ASN A 7 -25.79 0.79 -33.65
C ASN A 7 -24.76 0.52 -32.55
N ILE A 8 -24.48 -0.77 -32.34
CA ILE A 8 -23.28 -1.24 -31.65
C ILE A 8 -22.11 -1.02 -32.63
N GLU A 9 -21.56 0.19 -32.65
CA GLU A 9 -20.20 0.38 -33.16
C GLU A 9 -19.23 0.10 -32.01
N ARG A 10 -18.72 -1.13 -32.01
CA ARG A 10 -17.48 -1.51 -31.33
C ARG A 10 -16.36 -0.60 -31.83
N ARG A 11 -16.06 0.48 -31.11
CA ARG A 11 -14.78 1.18 -31.25
C ARG A 11 -13.77 0.51 -30.33
N ASN A 12 -13.08 -0.47 -30.92
CA ASN A 12 -11.83 -1.02 -30.43
C ASN A 12 -10.81 0.12 -30.33
N ASP A 13 -10.73 0.79 -29.17
CA ASP A 13 -9.73 1.83 -28.88
C ASP A 13 -8.34 1.24 -28.53
N ASN A 14 -8.01 0.07 -29.09
CA ASN A 14 -6.72 -0.60 -28.92
C ASN A 14 -5.69 -0.24 -30.00
N ASN A 15 -5.67 1.01 -30.49
CA ASN A 15 -4.60 1.46 -31.40
C ASN A 15 -3.85 2.68 -30.86
N LYS A 16 -3.03 2.45 -29.83
CA LYS A 16 -2.04 3.42 -29.30
C LYS A 16 -0.98 3.85 -30.35
N ASN A 17 -0.97 3.28 -31.55
CA ASN A 17 0.07 3.49 -32.57
C ASN A 17 -0.30 4.48 -33.70
N ASN A 18 -1.51 5.05 -33.71
CA ASN A 18 -1.97 5.92 -34.80
C ASN A 18 -1.93 7.43 -34.50
N LYS A 19 -1.01 7.91 -33.64
CA LYS A 19 -0.82 9.35 -33.46
C LYS A 19 -0.13 9.96 -34.67
N ILE A 20 -0.88 10.75 -35.44
CA ILE A 20 -0.41 11.47 -36.63
C ILE A 20 0.37 12.73 -36.19
N CYS A 21 1.57 12.90 -36.73
CA CYS A 21 2.43 14.05 -36.45
C CYS A 21 1.79 15.35 -36.95
N PHE A 22 1.65 16.35 -36.07
CA PHE A 22 1.04 17.63 -36.44
C PHE A 22 1.87 18.47 -37.43
N ASN A 23 3.17 18.22 -37.56
CA ASN A 23 4.07 18.89 -38.50
C ASN A 23 3.96 18.30 -39.91
N CYS A 24 4.24 17.00 -40.09
CA CYS A 24 4.29 16.37 -41.42
C CYS A 24 3.07 15.49 -41.78
N LYS A 25 2.09 15.36 -40.87
CA LYS A 25 0.87 14.55 -41.03
C LYS A 25 1.10 13.06 -41.28
N ARG A 26 2.28 12.52 -40.93
CA ARG A 26 2.57 11.07 -40.98
C ARG A 26 2.42 10.42 -39.58
N PRO A 27 1.92 9.18 -39.48
CA PRO A 27 1.86 8.43 -38.23
C PRO A 27 3.27 7.98 -37.75
N ARG A 28 3.32 7.24 -36.63
CA ARG A 28 4.53 6.71 -35.96
C ARG A 28 5.36 7.68 -35.09
N HIS A 29 5.13 8.99 -35.11
CA HIS A 29 5.93 9.91 -34.29
C HIS A 29 5.17 11.20 -33.89
N TYR A 30 5.65 11.86 -32.84
CA TYR A 30 5.12 13.14 -32.38
C TYR A 30 5.79 14.32 -33.11
N ALA A 31 5.11 15.48 -33.16
CA ALA A 31 5.63 16.68 -33.84
C ALA A 31 6.95 17.21 -33.25
N ARG A 32 7.21 16.92 -31.97
CA ARG A 32 8.48 17.26 -31.30
C ARG A 32 9.66 16.40 -31.80
N ASP A 33 9.37 15.18 -32.23
CA ASP A 33 10.34 14.17 -32.68
C ASP A 33 10.38 14.08 -34.22
N CYS A 34 9.79 15.07 -34.91
CA CYS A 34 9.67 15.09 -36.37
C CYS A 34 10.97 15.56 -37.01
N ARG A 35 11.57 14.72 -37.86
CA ARG A 35 12.80 15.05 -38.61
C ARG A 35 12.58 15.93 -39.85
N ALA A 36 11.32 16.18 -40.23
CA ALA A 36 11.02 17.10 -41.33
C ALA A 36 11.23 18.55 -40.88
N PRO A 37 11.70 19.46 -41.77
CA PRO A 37 11.77 20.89 -41.48
C PRO A 37 10.42 21.39 -40.95
N ARG A 38 10.44 22.25 -39.93
CA ARG A 38 9.22 22.83 -39.38
C ARG A 38 8.56 23.67 -40.46
N THR A 39 7.34 23.32 -40.85
CA THR A 39 6.59 24.17 -41.78
C THR A 39 6.30 25.51 -41.09
N PRO A 40 6.57 26.67 -41.72
CA PRO A 40 6.21 27.96 -41.16
C PRO A 40 4.72 27.98 -40.83
N ARG A 41 4.37 28.33 -39.59
CA ARG A 41 2.96 28.49 -39.21
C ARG A 41 2.38 29.60 -40.08
N THR A 42 1.54 29.26 -41.05
CA THR A 42 0.70 30.26 -41.72
C THR A 42 -0.13 30.95 -40.66
N SER A 43 0.10 32.24 -40.48
CA SER A 43 -0.66 33.10 -39.58
C SER A 43 -2.12 33.12 -40.05
N ARG A 44 -2.98 32.36 -39.37
CA ARG A 44 -4.42 32.57 -39.47
C ARG A 44 -4.70 34.00 -39.03
N LYS A 45 -5.14 34.83 -39.98
CA LYS A 45 -5.57 36.22 -39.80
C LYS A 45 -6.73 36.25 -38.79
N VAL A 46 -6.42 36.43 -37.51
CA VAL A 46 -7.42 36.75 -36.49
C VAL A 46 -7.60 38.27 -36.52
N LYS A 47 -8.81 38.74 -36.89
CA LYS A 47 -9.21 40.14 -36.80
C LYS A 47 -8.93 40.65 -35.38
N SER A 48 -8.05 41.64 -35.25
CA SER A 48 -7.84 42.39 -34.01
C SER A 48 -9.00 43.37 -33.76
N LYS A 49 -9.59 43.30 -32.57
CA LYS A 49 -10.41 44.36 -31.96
C LYS A 49 -9.56 45.07 -30.88
N PRO A 50 -9.80 46.36 -30.60
CA PRO A 50 -8.82 47.23 -29.94
C PRO A 50 -8.67 46.97 -28.43
N LEU A 51 -7.49 47.34 -27.94
CA LEU A 51 -7.07 47.34 -26.54
C LEU A 51 -8.06 48.11 -25.66
N THR A 52 -8.61 47.45 -24.65
CA THR A 52 -8.96 48.09 -23.39
C THR A 52 -7.99 47.63 -22.32
N THR A 53 -7.46 48.63 -21.62
CA THR A 53 -6.50 48.60 -20.52
C THR A 53 -6.82 47.50 -19.50
N ARG A 54 -6.00 46.45 -19.48
CA ARG A 54 -6.00 45.46 -18.39
C ARG A 54 -4.68 45.57 -17.65
N SER A 55 -4.78 46.08 -16.43
CA SER A 55 -3.76 46.18 -15.39
C SER A 55 -2.64 45.15 -15.52
N GLN A 56 -1.40 45.63 -15.59
CA GLN A 56 -0.20 44.82 -15.46
C GLN A 56 -0.09 44.31 -14.02
N ASN A 57 -0.89 43.30 -13.68
CA ASN A 57 -0.52 42.39 -12.60
C ASN A 57 0.51 41.43 -13.16
N THR A 58 1.78 41.87 -13.20
CA THR A 58 2.94 40.99 -13.24
C THR A 58 2.95 40.20 -11.93
N ARG A 59 2.11 39.16 -11.86
CA ARG A 59 2.25 38.13 -10.85
C ARG A 59 3.50 37.35 -11.22
N ILE A 60 4.64 37.85 -10.79
CA ILE A 60 5.88 37.09 -10.72
C ILE A 60 5.51 35.84 -9.91
N SER A 61 5.29 34.74 -10.60
CA SER A 61 5.30 33.43 -9.98
C SER A 61 6.72 33.27 -9.47
N LYS A 62 6.93 33.64 -8.20
CA LYS A 62 8.02 33.08 -7.42
C LYS A 62 7.67 31.60 -7.32
N ARG A 63 8.02 30.85 -8.37
CA ARG A 63 8.11 29.40 -8.30
C ARG A 63 9.29 29.17 -7.38
N THR A 64 9.02 29.19 -6.08
CA THR A 64 9.95 28.66 -5.11
C THR A 64 10.18 27.24 -5.59
N ARG A 65 11.35 27.00 -6.17
CA ARG A 65 11.81 25.65 -6.47
C ARG A 65 12.03 25.08 -5.07
N VAL A 66 10.97 24.53 -4.48
CA VAL A 66 11.07 23.71 -3.29
C VAL A 66 11.94 22.57 -3.75
N PHE A 67 13.24 22.69 -3.49
CA PHE A 67 14.11 21.54 -3.43
C PHE A 67 13.47 20.69 -2.35
N LYS A 68 12.65 19.71 -2.76
CA LYS A 68 12.39 18.57 -1.90
C LYS A 68 13.77 18.02 -1.68
N HIS A 69 14.35 18.30 -0.51
CA HIS A 69 15.43 17.49 -0.01
C HIS A 69 14.90 16.07 -0.18
N LYS A 70 15.52 15.28 -1.05
CA LYS A 70 15.31 13.84 -1.07
C LYS A 70 15.87 13.44 0.28
N GLU A 71 15.04 13.45 1.33
CA GLU A 71 15.38 12.82 2.59
C GLU A 71 15.82 11.42 2.17
N THR A 72 17.10 11.15 2.34
CA THR A 72 17.64 9.81 2.24
C THR A 72 16.91 9.02 3.29
N LYS A 73 15.79 8.38 2.90
CA LYS A 73 15.06 7.47 3.76
C LYS A 73 16.10 6.53 4.34
N SER A 74 16.18 6.47 5.67
CA SER A 74 17.06 5.53 6.34
C SER A 74 16.79 4.14 5.76
N LYS A 75 17.85 3.42 5.41
CA LYS A 75 17.72 2.06 4.89
C LYS A 75 16.92 1.24 5.91
N LYS A 76 15.88 0.57 5.44
CA LYS A 76 15.04 -0.30 6.27
C LYS A 76 15.84 -1.51 6.73
N LYS A 77 15.59 -1.97 7.96
CA LYS A 77 16.22 -3.20 8.47
C LYS A 77 15.53 -4.42 7.85
N VAL A 78 16.34 -5.35 7.34
CA VAL A 78 15.93 -6.63 6.74
C VAL A 78 16.58 -7.82 7.45
N ALA A 79 17.00 -7.61 8.70
CA ALA A 79 17.57 -8.62 9.58
C ALA A 79 17.43 -8.12 11.02
N TRP A 80 17.29 -9.05 11.97
CA TRP A 80 17.21 -8.73 13.39
C TRP A 80 18.41 -7.91 13.86
N SER A 81 18.14 -6.82 14.56
CA SER A 81 19.14 -6.05 15.31
C SER A 81 19.22 -6.56 16.73
N GLU A 82 20.42 -6.70 17.28
CA GLU A 82 20.67 -7.13 18.67
C GLU A 82 19.90 -6.28 19.69
N LYS A 83 19.78 -4.96 19.43
CA LYS A 83 19.02 -4.03 20.28
C LYS A 83 17.52 -4.34 20.37
N ASP A 84 16.99 -5.08 19.39
CA ASP A 84 15.57 -5.41 19.29
C ASP A 84 15.29 -6.87 19.72
N ASP A 85 16.29 -7.60 20.25
CA ASP A 85 16.11 -9.00 20.62
C ASP A 85 14.96 -9.21 21.61
N ARG A 86 14.73 -8.25 22.53
CA ARG A 86 13.56 -8.26 23.43
C ARG A 86 12.24 -8.41 22.67
N TYR A 87 12.05 -7.65 21.58
CA TYR A 87 10.82 -7.75 20.77
C TYR A 87 10.73 -9.10 20.07
N ARG A 88 11.86 -9.63 19.59
CA ARG A 88 11.92 -10.97 19.02
C ARG A 88 11.51 -12.04 20.04
N GLN A 89 11.99 -11.95 21.28
CA GLN A 89 11.59 -12.87 22.35
C GLN A 89 10.11 -12.74 22.72
N GLU A 90 9.57 -11.53 22.76
CA GLU A 90 8.13 -11.31 23.01
C GLU A 90 7.27 -11.89 21.89
N ILE A 91 7.65 -11.69 20.63
CA ILE A 91 6.98 -12.30 19.47
C ILE A 91 6.97 -13.83 19.60
N ILE A 92 8.12 -14.44 19.94
CA ILE A 92 8.21 -15.90 20.16
C ILE A 92 7.31 -16.34 21.33
N LYS A 93 7.27 -15.57 22.42
CA LYS A 93 6.42 -15.84 23.58
C LYS A 93 4.94 -15.86 23.17
N TYR A 94 4.46 -14.80 22.54
CA TYR A 94 3.05 -14.69 22.12
C TYR A 94 2.67 -15.70 21.05
N ALA A 95 3.58 -16.01 20.11
CA ALA A 95 3.36 -17.05 19.12
C ALA A 95 3.21 -18.44 19.76
N ARG A 96 4.02 -18.75 20.79
CA ARG A 96 3.95 -20.02 21.52
C ARG A 96 2.68 -20.14 22.33
N THR A 97 2.31 -19.10 23.07
CA THR A 97 1.07 -19.11 23.86
C THR A 97 -0.17 -19.16 22.96
N TYR A 98 -0.15 -18.47 21.82
CA TYR A 98 -1.18 -18.60 20.79
C TYR A 98 -1.28 -20.03 20.26
N ALA A 99 -0.18 -20.65 19.82
CA ALA A 99 -0.19 -22.01 19.29
C ALA A 99 -0.69 -23.05 20.31
N ASN A 100 -0.33 -22.89 21.58
CA ASN A 100 -0.85 -23.74 22.65
C ASN A 100 -2.36 -23.56 22.84
N ALA A 101 -2.83 -22.30 22.94
CA ALA A 101 -4.25 -22.02 23.10
C ALA A 101 -5.07 -22.46 21.86
N GLU A 102 -4.52 -22.32 20.66
CA GLU A 102 -5.11 -22.82 19.42
C GLU A 102 -5.31 -24.34 19.47
N GLN A 103 -4.32 -25.08 19.98
CA GLN A 103 -4.40 -26.53 20.15
C GLN A 103 -5.44 -26.95 21.19
N GLU A 104 -5.60 -26.17 22.26
CA GLU A 104 -6.68 -26.40 23.25
C GLU A 104 -8.06 -26.19 22.61
N VAL A 105 -8.26 -25.08 21.88
CA VAL A 105 -9.52 -24.84 21.13
C VAL A 105 -9.80 -25.97 20.15
N PHE A 106 -8.78 -26.45 19.45
CA PHE A 106 -8.91 -27.58 18.51
C PHE A 106 -9.33 -28.89 19.19
N SER A 107 -8.99 -29.06 20.47
CA SER A 107 -9.28 -30.27 21.23
C SER A 107 -10.73 -30.34 21.73
N ILE A 108 -11.49 -29.24 21.63
CA ILE A 108 -12.88 -29.18 22.05
C ILE A 108 -13.79 -29.75 20.94
N PRO A 109 -14.66 -30.72 21.22
CA PRO A 109 -15.57 -31.26 20.20
C PRO A 109 -16.57 -30.21 19.70
N GLY A 110 -16.69 -30.07 18.38
CA GLY A 110 -17.67 -29.18 17.76
C GLY A 110 -17.25 -27.71 17.65
N THR A 111 -16.01 -27.37 18.01
CA THR A 111 -15.43 -26.04 17.79
C THR A 111 -14.80 -25.92 16.40
N SER A 112 -14.67 -24.68 15.96
CA SER A 112 -14.02 -24.29 14.71
C SER A 112 -12.93 -23.29 15.09
N VAL A 113 -11.69 -23.77 15.23
CA VAL A 113 -10.54 -22.97 15.68
C VAL A 113 -10.47 -21.60 15.00
N ILE A 114 -10.65 -21.58 13.68
CA ILE A 114 -10.57 -20.35 12.89
C ILE A 114 -11.72 -19.40 13.27
N GLU A 115 -12.96 -19.88 13.25
CA GLU A 115 -14.14 -19.04 13.52
C GLU A 115 -14.19 -18.59 14.97
N ASP A 116 -13.88 -19.47 15.91
CA ASP A 116 -13.92 -19.19 17.35
C ASP A 116 -12.85 -18.17 17.75
N VAL A 117 -11.62 -18.32 17.23
CA VAL A 117 -10.54 -17.34 17.46
C VAL A 117 -10.86 -15.99 16.79
N GLN A 118 -11.40 -16.00 15.57
CA GLN A 118 -11.81 -14.76 14.89
C GLN A 118 -12.95 -14.04 15.62
N TYR A 119 -13.91 -14.80 16.12
CA TYR A 119 -14.99 -14.25 16.93
C TYR A 119 -14.45 -13.68 18.24
N ALA A 120 -13.57 -14.40 18.94
CA ALA A 120 -12.90 -13.92 20.14
C ALA A 120 -12.13 -12.60 19.91
N ILE A 121 -11.38 -12.48 18.81
CA ILE A 121 -10.69 -11.23 18.42
C ILE A 121 -11.68 -10.09 18.22
N SER A 122 -12.83 -10.37 17.60
CA SER A 122 -13.89 -9.37 17.39
C SER A 122 -14.44 -8.87 18.72
N LEU A 123 -14.68 -9.77 19.68
CA LEU A 123 -15.12 -9.40 21.04
C LEU A 123 -14.08 -8.54 21.76
N LEU A 124 -12.80 -8.91 21.69
CA LEU A 124 -11.71 -8.15 22.29
C LEU A 124 -11.57 -6.76 21.67
N ASN A 125 -11.76 -6.62 20.36
CA ASN A 125 -11.74 -5.32 19.69
C ASN A 125 -12.91 -4.43 20.12
N GLU A 126 -14.12 -4.98 20.29
CA GLU A 126 -15.25 -4.22 20.81
C GLU A 126 -15.02 -3.77 22.26
N GLN A 127 -14.42 -4.63 23.09
CA GLN A 127 -14.00 -4.27 24.43
C GLN A 127 -12.97 -3.14 24.41
N TYR A 128 -11.93 -3.25 23.59
CA TYR A 128 -10.91 -2.21 23.42
C TYR A 128 -11.52 -0.85 23.01
N LYS A 129 -12.50 -0.86 22.09
CA LYS A 129 -13.22 0.37 21.70
C LYS A 129 -14.00 0.96 22.87
N ALA A 130 -14.69 0.13 23.65
CA ALA A 130 -15.44 0.57 24.82
C ALA A 130 -14.54 1.15 25.91
N GLU A 131 -13.35 0.57 26.12
CA GLU A 131 -12.35 1.08 27.04
C GLU A 131 -11.72 2.39 26.56
N THR A 132 -11.45 2.51 25.26
CA THR A 132 -10.81 3.69 24.66
C THR A 132 -11.78 4.87 24.54
N TRP A 133 -13.05 4.60 24.26
CA TRP A 133 -14.08 5.61 24.01
C TRP A 133 -15.40 5.25 24.74
N PRO A 134 -15.42 5.33 26.08
CA PRO A 134 -16.55 4.89 26.90
C PRO A 134 -17.84 5.71 26.67
N ASP A 135 -17.69 6.96 26.21
CA ASP A 135 -18.82 7.83 25.88
C ASP A 135 -19.53 7.43 24.57
N GLN A 136 -18.82 6.72 23.68
CA GLN A 136 -19.32 6.33 22.35
C GLN A 136 -19.67 4.83 22.27
N PHE A 137 -18.95 3.99 23.03
CA PHE A 137 -19.08 2.55 22.99
C PHE A 137 -19.26 1.99 24.40
N LYS A 138 -20.19 1.03 24.55
CA LYS A 138 -20.40 0.31 25.80
C LYS A 138 -19.90 -1.12 25.68
N PRO A 139 -19.30 -1.69 26.73
CA PRO A 139 -18.99 -3.12 26.77
C PRO A 139 -20.28 -3.89 26.54
N LYS A 140 -20.32 -4.70 25.47
CA LYS A 140 -21.52 -5.45 25.09
C LYS A 140 -21.50 -6.88 25.66
N TYR A 141 -20.32 -7.40 25.94
CA TYR A 141 -20.10 -8.79 26.32
C TYR A 141 -19.29 -8.86 27.60
N ASP A 142 -19.64 -9.79 28.49
CA ASP A 142 -18.84 -10.09 29.66
C ASP A 142 -17.72 -11.05 29.27
N LEU A 143 -16.48 -10.55 29.26
CA LEU A 143 -15.28 -11.31 28.89
C LEU A 143 -14.51 -11.84 30.11
N SER A 144 -15.14 -11.87 31.29
CA SER A 144 -14.55 -12.36 32.53
C SER A 144 -14.39 -13.89 32.56
N LEU A 145 -15.01 -14.61 31.62
CA LEU A 145 -14.81 -16.05 31.43
C LEU A 145 -13.59 -16.28 30.53
N THR A 146 -12.57 -16.99 31.03
CA THR A 146 -11.39 -17.36 30.24
C THR A 146 -11.71 -18.59 29.39
N GLU A 147 -12.37 -18.37 28.26
CA GLU A 147 -12.50 -19.34 27.17
C GLU A 147 -11.16 -19.42 26.41
N GLU A 148 -10.74 -20.62 26.02
CA GLU A 148 -9.49 -20.89 25.31
C GLU A 148 -9.36 -20.05 24.03
N ALA A 149 -10.49 -19.79 23.35
CA ALA A 149 -10.57 -18.93 22.17
C ALA A 149 -10.24 -17.45 22.48
N LEU A 150 -10.64 -16.93 23.65
CA LEU A 150 -10.28 -15.57 24.09
C LEU A 150 -8.79 -15.47 24.42
N VAL A 151 -8.21 -16.53 25.01
CA VAL A 151 -6.76 -16.59 25.24
C VAL A 151 -6.01 -16.59 23.90
N ALA A 152 -6.40 -17.44 22.95
CA ALA A 152 -5.83 -17.46 21.61
C ALA A 152 -5.96 -16.09 20.92
N GLY A 153 -7.16 -15.49 20.95
CA GLY A 153 -7.41 -14.18 20.36
C GLY A 153 -6.53 -13.06 20.94
N ARG A 154 -6.38 -12.98 22.26
CA ARG A 154 -5.51 -11.98 22.93
C ARG A 154 -4.06 -12.13 22.48
N ASN A 155 -3.55 -13.36 22.47
CA ASN A 155 -2.16 -13.61 22.07
C ASN A 155 -1.92 -13.27 20.58
N LEU A 156 -2.90 -13.53 19.70
CA LEU A 156 -2.77 -13.18 18.28
C LEU A 156 -2.82 -11.65 18.05
N ILE A 157 -3.63 -10.92 18.82
CA ILE A 157 -3.64 -9.45 18.80
C ILE A 157 -2.27 -8.90 19.22
N GLU A 158 -1.71 -9.37 20.34
CA GLU A 158 -0.40 -8.89 20.82
C GLU A 158 0.73 -9.23 19.85
N PHE A 159 0.71 -10.44 19.28
CA PHE A 159 1.64 -10.83 18.20
C PHE A 159 1.55 -9.88 16.99
N SER A 160 0.33 -9.50 16.60
CA SER A 160 0.09 -8.58 15.48
C SER A 160 0.55 -7.17 15.80
N ASN A 161 0.29 -6.68 17.01
CA ASN A 161 0.74 -5.37 17.49
C ASN A 161 2.27 -5.27 17.49
N LEU A 162 2.98 -6.31 17.95
CA LEU A 162 4.43 -6.37 17.90
C LEU A 162 4.95 -6.38 16.45
N THR A 163 4.31 -7.12 15.56
CA THR A 163 4.64 -7.12 14.12
C THR A 163 4.46 -5.72 13.51
N ALA A 164 3.41 -5.00 13.90
CA ALA A 164 3.19 -3.61 13.50
C ALA A 164 4.31 -2.69 14.00
N LYS A 165 4.68 -2.83 15.27
CA LYS A 165 5.75 -2.05 15.92
C LYS A 165 7.10 -2.18 15.23
N LEU A 166 7.43 -3.37 14.68
CA LEU A 166 8.67 -3.58 13.92
C LEU A 166 8.80 -2.58 12.76
N HIS A 167 7.77 -2.44 11.93
CA HIS A 167 7.86 -1.63 10.71
C HIS A 167 7.42 -0.17 10.89
N GLN A 168 6.60 0.11 11.91
CA GLN A 168 6.12 1.47 12.21
C GLN A 168 7.12 2.24 13.09
N GLU A 169 7.65 1.62 14.15
CA GLU A 169 8.48 2.30 15.14
C GLU A 169 9.96 1.91 15.03
N LEU A 170 10.25 0.64 14.78
CA LEU A 170 11.61 0.12 14.81
C LEU A 170 12.31 0.18 13.44
N ASN A 171 11.68 0.75 12.41
CA ASN A 171 12.27 0.93 11.08
C ASN A 171 12.68 -0.37 10.35
N TYR A 172 12.02 -1.48 10.64
CA TYR A 172 12.11 -2.67 9.79
C TYR A 172 11.35 -2.47 8.48
N ASP A 173 11.76 -3.22 7.47
CA ASP A 173 10.97 -3.33 6.25
C ASP A 173 9.63 -4.04 6.57
N PRO A 174 8.47 -3.50 6.12
CA PRO A 174 7.16 -4.10 6.42
C PRO A 174 7.02 -5.55 5.93
N TYR A 175 7.51 -5.85 4.74
CA TYR A 175 7.41 -7.19 4.16
C TYR A 175 8.33 -8.16 4.90
N TRP A 176 9.55 -7.73 5.18
CA TRP A 176 10.46 -8.52 6.00
C TRP A 176 9.87 -8.80 7.38
N ALA A 177 9.29 -7.80 8.05
CA ALA A 177 8.72 -7.96 9.38
C ALA A 177 7.56 -8.97 9.39
N ILE A 178 6.64 -8.87 8.42
CA ILE A 178 5.53 -9.81 8.29
C ILE A 178 6.04 -11.22 7.99
N ASN A 179 6.92 -11.37 7.00
CA ASN A 179 7.46 -12.67 6.61
C ASN A 179 8.21 -13.34 7.77
N GLU A 180 9.05 -12.58 8.47
CA GLU A 180 9.85 -13.09 9.57
C GLU A 180 8.99 -13.54 10.76
N THR A 181 7.97 -12.76 11.13
CA THR A 181 7.08 -13.16 12.23
C THR A 181 6.18 -14.32 11.83
N SER A 182 5.68 -14.37 10.60
CA SER A 182 4.95 -15.52 10.04
C SER A 182 5.79 -16.80 10.02
N ARG A 183 7.08 -16.71 9.66
CA ARG A 183 8.02 -17.82 9.71
C ARG A 183 8.24 -18.33 11.13
N ILE A 184 8.36 -17.42 12.11
CA ILE A 184 8.45 -17.77 13.54
C ILE A 184 7.20 -18.53 13.98
N LEU A 185 6.02 -18.01 13.67
CA LEU A 185 4.74 -18.62 14.05
C LEU A 185 4.59 -20.02 13.43
N SER A 186 4.91 -20.17 12.15
CA SER A 186 4.80 -21.44 11.42
C SER A 186 5.73 -22.50 11.99
N LYS A 187 6.98 -22.12 12.30
CA LYS A 187 7.94 -23.00 12.97
C LYS A 187 7.45 -23.46 14.34
N ILE A 188 6.78 -22.59 15.10
CA ILE A 188 6.23 -22.92 16.41
C ILE A 188 5.03 -23.87 16.29
N ARG A 189 4.14 -23.63 15.31
CA ARG A 189 2.99 -24.48 15.02
C ARG A 189 3.37 -25.82 14.38
N GLY A 190 4.62 -25.99 13.95
CA GLY A 190 5.08 -27.20 13.27
C GLY A 190 4.48 -27.38 11.86
N VAL A 191 4.02 -26.28 11.26
CA VAL A 191 3.48 -26.27 9.89
C VAL A 191 4.56 -25.81 8.92
N ALA A 192 4.56 -26.39 7.71
CA ALA A 192 5.44 -25.93 6.64
C ALA A 192 5.14 -24.45 6.34
N TYR A 193 6.20 -23.66 6.18
CA TYR A 193 6.10 -22.29 5.74
C TYR A 193 6.60 -22.24 4.30
N ASP A 194 5.71 -21.87 3.39
CA ASP A 194 6.08 -21.69 1.99
C ASP A 194 6.78 -20.32 1.90
N ASP A 195 8.11 -20.34 1.80
CA ASP A 195 8.95 -19.14 1.60
C ASP A 195 8.69 -18.49 0.21
N ASP A 196 7.95 -19.19 -0.66
CA ASP A 196 7.77 -18.90 -2.08
C ASP A 196 6.50 -18.08 -2.37
N ASP A 197 6.22 -16.93 -1.73
CA ASP A 197 5.12 -16.05 -2.24
C ASP A 197 5.03 -14.60 -1.76
N LEU A 198 6.14 -13.84 -1.76
CA LEU A 198 6.04 -12.37 -1.68
C LEU A 198 6.99 -11.58 -2.58
N GLU A 199 7.74 -12.24 -3.47
CA GLU A 199 8.53 -11.54 -4.49
C GLU A 199 7.67 -10.84 -5.57
N TRP A 200 6.36 -11.12 -5.63
CA TRP A 200 5.47 -10.65 -6.71
C TRP A 200 4.90 -9.23 -6.55
N TYR A 201 5.19 -8.54 -5.45
CA TYR A 201 4.90 -7.10 -5.32
C TYR A 201 6.15 -6.25 -5.55
N ASP A 202 6.76 -6.36 -6.73
CA ASP A 202 7.72 -5.39 -7.24
C ASP A 202 6.98 -4.05 -7.49
N LEU A 203 6.87 -3.22 -6.45
CA LEU A 203 6.45 -1.83 -6.56
C LEU A 203 7.60 -0.99 -7.15
N GLY A 204 7.98 -1.34 -8.38
CA GLY A 204 8.86 -0.61 -9.27
C GLY A 204 10.11 -0.06 -8.60
N GLU A 205 11.22 -0.79 -8.76
CA GLU A 205 12.54 -0.17 -8.78
C GLU A 205 12.47 1.10 -9.63
N ARG A 206 12.48 2.26 -8.96
CA ARG A 206 12.56 3.53 -9.66
C ARG A 206 14.02 3.70 -10.03
N ASP A 207 14.37 3.18 -11.21
CA ASP A 207 15.65 3.37 -11.89
C ASP A 207 16.20 4.77 -11.58
N ASN A 208 17.18 4.84 -10.69
CA ASN A 208 18.03 6.01 -10.57
C ASN A 208 19.29 5.73 -11.38
N SER A 209 19.12 5.54 -12.68
CA SER A 209 20.21 5.60 -13.65
C SER A 209 20.66 7.06 -13.72
N ILE A 210 21.57 7.45 -12.84
CA ILE A 210 22.42 8.60 -13.07
C ILE A 210 23.40 8.17 -14.16
N GLU A 211 23.14 8.66 -15.39
CA GLU A 211 24.18 8.77 -16.40
C GLU A 211 25.21 9.76 -15.87
N VAL A 212 26.40 9.24 -15.55
CA VAL A 212 27.56 10.06 -15.20
C VAL A 212 28.12 10.57 -16.52
N ASP A 213 27.67 11.74 -16.96
CA ASP A 213 28.32 12.47 -18.05
C ASP A 213 29.69 12.94 -17.57
N ASN A 214 30.73 12.19 -17.93
CA ASN A 214 32.11 12.68 -17.92
C ASN A 214 32.33 13.57 -19.14
N LYS A 215 32.44 14.89 -18.92
CA LYS A 215 33.19 15.77 -19.81
C LYS A 215 33.76 16.98 -19.08
#